data_AF-A0A9X4HEW0-F1
#
_entry.id   AF-A0A9X4HEW0-F1
#
_cell.length_a   1.000
_cell.length_b   1.000
_cell.length_c   1.000
_cell.angle_alpha   90.00
_cell.angle_beta   90.00
_cell.angle_gamma   90.00
#
_symmetry.space_group_name_H-M   'P 1'
#
loop_
_entity.id
_entity.type
_entity.pdbx_description
1 polymer ?
#
loop_
_entity_poly.entity_id
_entity_poly.type
_entity_poly.pdbx_seq_one_letter_code
_entity_poly.pdbx_strand_id
1 'polypeptide(L)'
;MSADNQLTRRQRDDLRAIAAMIIPASEEYKVPGADDPAIQADMLATLGRDTKLVAAALDHLARLAGAPLAELDAARRDAVAQEFRNNGVAAATLVRVVLQCYYRDDRVLGSLGLELRAPFPKGHVLPDGDWSLLDPVKARGGALRRAP
;
A
#
# COMPACT_ATOMS: atom_id res chain seq x y z
N MET A 1 0.44 -17.40 -15.79
CA MET A 1 -0.47 -16.71 -14.84
C MET A 1 -1.89 -17.12 -15.22
N SER A 2 -2.57 -17.92 -14.40
CA SER A 2 -3.94 -18.38 -14.70
C SER A 2 -4.94 -17.24 -14.56
N ALA A 3 -6.00 -17.25 -15.37
CA ALA A 3 -7.07 -16.24 -15.38
C ALA A 3 -7.77 -16.07 -14.01
N ASP A 4 -7.69 -17.09 -13.15
CA ASP A 4 -8.26 -17.12 -11.78
C ASP A 4 -7.62 -16.14 -10.78
N ASN A 5 -6.61 -15.36 -11.20
CA ASN A 5 -5.89 -14.43 -10.34
C ASN A 5 -5.99 -12.97 -10.80
N GLN A 6 -7.07 -12.61 -11.50
CA GLN A 6 -7.35 -11.23 -11.93
C GLN A 6 -8.62 -10.68 -11.31
N LEU A 7 -8.61 -9.39 -10.96
CA LEU A 7 -9.81 -8.69 -10.50
C LEU A 7 -10.78 -8.47 -11.67
N THR A 8 -12.07 -8.67 -11.39
CA THR A 8 -13.15 -8.33 -12.32
C THR A 8 -13.17 -6.82 -12.60
N ARG A 9 -13.86 -6.39 -13.66
CA ARG A 9 -14.01 -4.95 -13.96
C ARG A 9 -14.63 -4.19 -12.79
N ARG A 10 -15.71 -4.72 -12.21
CA ARG A 10 -16.36 -4.16 -11.02
C ARG A 10 -15.40 -3.99 -9.85
N GLN A 11 -14.65 -5.04 -9.54
CA GLN A 11 -13.65 -4.98 -8.45
C GLN A 11 -12.56 -3.94 -8.73
N ARG A 12 -12.15 -3.75 -9.98
CA ARG A 12 -11.19 -2.70 -10.35
C ARG A 12 -11.76 -1.29 -10.17
N ASP A 13 -13.03 -1.10 -10.51
CA ASP A 13 -13.71 0.18 -10.32
C ASP A 13 -13.89 0.49 -8.81
N ASP A 14 -14.27 -0.51 -8.01
CA ASP A 14 -14.36 -0.39 -6.54
C ASP A 14 -12.99 -0.16 -5.90
N LEU A 15 -11.94 -0.83 -6.39
CA LEU A 15 -10.55 -0.61 -5.94
C LEU A 15 -10.11 0.82 -6.20
N ARG A 16 -10.41 1.38 -7.37
CA ARG A 16 -10.13 2.77 -7.70
C ARG A 16 -10.85 3.73 -6.77
N ALA A 17 -12.15 3.49 -6.53
CA ALA A 17 -12.96 4.32 -5.65
C ALA A 17 -12.43 4.32 -4.21
N ILE A 18 -12.17 3.14 -3.62
CA ILE A 18 -11.64 3.07 -2.25
C ILE A 18 -10.21 3.61 -2.16
N ALA A 19 -9.38 3.46 -3.21
CA ALA A 19 -8.04 4.04 -3.25
C ALA A 19 -8.07 5.57 -3.20
N ALA A 20 -8.93 6.23 -4.01
CA ALA A 20 -9.13 7.68 -3.94
C ALA A 20 -9.57 8.17 -2.56
N MET A 21 -10.38 7.36 -1.85
CA MET A 21 -10.82 7.70 -0.50
C MET A 21 -9.71 7.56 0.54
N ILE A 22 -8.80 6.59 0.38
CA ILE A 22 -7.66 6.39 1.29
C ILE A 22 -6.60 7.47 1.05
N ILE A 23 -6.29 7.78 -0.21
CA ILE A 23 -5.30 8.80 -0.59
C ILE A 23 -5.86 9.63 -1.76
N PRO A 24 -6.49 10.78 -1.49
CA PRO A 24 -6.95 11.69 -2.55
C PRO A 24 -5.78 12.42 -3.21
N ALA A 25 -6.03 12.98 -4.39
CA ALA A 25 -5.07 13.87 -5.03
C ALA A 25 -4.80 15.11 -4.16
N SER A 26 -3.57 15.63 -4.21
CA SER A 26 -3.20 16.84 -3.49
C SER A 26 -2.62 17.89 -4.44
N GLU A 27 -3.36 18.99 -4.57
CA GLU A 27 -2.91 20.18 -5.30
C GLU A 27 -1.76 20.90 -4.59
N GLU A 28 -1.76 20.90 -3.25
CA GLU A 28 -0.70 21.53 -2.44
C GLU A 28 0.66 20.89 -2.72
N TYR A 29 0.71 19.56 -2.76
CA TYR A 29 1.95 18.81 -3.02
C TYR A 29 2.14 18.43 -4.49
N LYS A 30 1.19 18.80 -5.37
CA LYS A 30 1.17 18.46 -6.81
C LYS A 30 1.35 16.96 -7.08
N VAL A 31 0.69 16.14 -6.27
CA VAL A 31 0.74 14.68 -6.39
C VAL A 31 -0.60 14.10 -6.80
N PRO A 32 -0.59 13.02 -7.60
CA PRO A 32 -1.81 12.29 -7.94
C PRO A 32 -2.48 11.70 -6.69
N GLY A 33 -3.77 11.36 -6.82
CA GLY A 33 -4.45 10.46 -5.89
C GLY A 33 -4.11 9.00 -6.18
N ALA A 34 -4.43 8.09 -5.26
CA ALA A 34 -4.18 6.68 -5.48
C ALA A 34 -5.10 6.04 -6.56
N ASP A 35 -6.08 6.78 -7.08
CA ASP A 35 -6.91 6.43 -8.23
C ASP A 35 -6.28 6.76 -9.59
N ASP A 36 -5.11 7.41 -9.61
CA ASP A 36 -4.38 7.73 -10.83
C ASP A 36 -4.12 6.49 -11.70
N PRO A 37 -4.26 6.58 -13.04
CA PRO A 37 -4.15 5.42 -13.92
C PRO A 37 -2.81 4.66 -13.83
N ALA A 38 -1.69 5.35 -13.63
CA ALA A 38 -0.38 4.70 -13.54
C ALA A 38 -0.23 3.94 -12.22
N ILE A 39 -0.70 4.55 -11.12
CA ILE A 39 -0.71 3.93 -9.79
C ILE A 39 -1.65 2.71 -9.77
N GLN A 40 -2.83 2.82 -10.37
CA GLN A 40 -3.77 1.71 -10.51
C GLN A 40 -3.20 0.57 -11.36
N ALA A 41 -2.48 0.89 -12.43
CA ALA A 41 -1.81 -0.13 -13.25
C ALA A 41 -0.74 -0.89 -12.44
N ASP A 42 0.07 -0.20 -11.64
CA ASP A 42 1.06 -0.82 -10.76
C ASP A 42 0.41 -1.70 -9.68
N MET A 43 -0.68 -1.24 -9.05
CA MET A 43 -1.46 -2.06 -8.12
C MET A 43 -1.87 -3.37 -8.77
N LEU A 44 -2.53 -3.32 -9.92
CA LEU A 44 -3.01 -4.51 -10.62
C LEU A 44 -1.87 -5.44 -11.08
N ALA A 45 -0.74 -4.88 -11.51
CA ALA A 45 0.42 -5.65 -11.92
C ALA A 45 1.12 -6.36 -10.74
N THR A 46 1.03 -5.80 -9.53
CA THR A 46 1.81 -6.26 -8.37
C THR A 46 1.01 -6.91 -7.24
N LEU A 47 -0.32 -7.04 -7.39
CA LEU A 47 -1.20 -7.76 -6.45
C LEU A 47 -0.69 -9.16 -6.07
N GLY A 48 -0.21 -9.94 -7.05
CA GLY A 48 0.42 -11.24 -6.83
C GLY A 48 -0.39 -12.19 -5.93
N ARG A 49 0.16 -12.50 -4.74
CA ARG A 49 -0.48 -13.40 -3.75
C ARG A 49 -1.70 -12.78 -3.06
N ASP A 50 -1.81 -11.45 -3.06
CA ASP A 50 -2.85 -10.72 -2.37
C ASP A 50 -4.15 -10.63 -3.18
N THR A 51 -4.15 -11.00 -4.47
CA THR A 51 -5.31 -10.87 -5.36
C THR A 51 -6.59 -11.46 -4.78
N LYS A 52 -6.54 -12.68 -4.21
CA LYS A 52 -7.73 -13.34 -3.64
C LYS A 52 -8.26 -12.61 -2.40
N LEU A 53 -7.37 -12.13 -1.54
CA LEU A 53 -7.75 -11.38 -0.34
C LEU A 53 -8.35 -10.01 -0.72
N VAL A 54 -7.75 -9.34 -1.71
CA VAL A 54 -8.26 -8.07 -2.24
C VAL A 54 -9.63 -8.27 -2.90
N ALA A 55 -9.80 -9.30 -3.73
CA ALA A 55 -11.09 -9.62 -4.33
C ALA A 55 -12.18 -9.85 -3.25
N ALA A 56 -11.88 -10.63 -2.22
CA ALA A 56 -12.80 -10.89 -1.11
C ALA A 56 -13.14 -9.61 -0.31
N ALA A 57 -12.15 -8.74 -0.11
CA ALA A 57 -12.33 -7.44 0.55
C ALA A 57 -13.24 -6.51 -0.27
N LEU A 58 -13.04 -6.45 -1.60
CA LEU A 58 -13.87 -5.66 -2.51
C LEU A 58 -15.30 -6.21 -2.60
N ASP A 59 -15.47 -7.52 -2.63
CA ASP A 59 -16.80 -8.13 -2.58
C ASP A 59 -17.49 -7.88 -1.23
N HIS A 60 -16.72 -7.77 -0.13
CA HIS A 60 -17.26 -7.38 1.16
C HIS A 60 -17.70 -5.91 1.17
N LEU A 61 -16.89 -5.00 0.62
CA LEU A 61 -17.26 -3.59 0.42
C LEU A 61 -18.58 -3.47 -0.36
N ALA A 62 -18.71 -4.18 -1.48
CA ALA A 62 -19.93 -4.18 -2.28
C ALA A 62 -21.15 -4.70 -1.48
N ARG A 63 -20.96 -5.71 -0.61
CA ARG A 63 -22.04 -6.19 0.28
C ARG A 63 -22.46 -5.16 1.32
N LEU A 64 -21.52 -4.45 1.94
CA LEU A 64 -21.82 -3.36 2.89
C LEU A 64 -22.53 -2.18 2.20
N ALA A 65 -22.09 -1.87 0.98
CA ALA A 65 -22.69 -0.84 0.15
C ALA A 65 -24.11 -1.18 -0.32
N GLY A 66 -24.39 -2.47 -0.55
CA GLY A 66 -25.61 -2.94 -1.22
C GLY A 66 -25.59 -2.77 -2.75
N ALA A 67 -24.51 -2.21 -3.28
CA ALA A 67 -24.24 -1.92 -4.69
C ALA A 67 -22.72 -1.79 -4.90
N PRO A 68 -22.21 -1.69 -6.14
CA PRO A 68 -20.81 -1.34 -6.37
C PRO A 68 -20.45 -0.01 -5.69
N LEU A 69 -19.32 0.03 -4.98
CA LEU A 69 -18.86 1.22 -4.24
C LEU A 69 -18.67 2.41 -5.20
N ALA A 70 -18.16 2.15 -6.41
CA ALA A 70 -17.96 3.16 -7.42
C ALA A 70 -19.27 3.86 -7.86
N GLU A 71 -20.41 3.21 -7.73
CA GLU A 71 -21.73 3.73 -8.16
C GLU A 71 -22.45 4.54 -7.07
N LEU A 72 -21.98 4.50 -5.82
CA LEU A 72 -22.60 5.21 -4.71
C LEU A 72 -22.34 6.73 -4.76
N ASP A 73 -23.15 7.52 -4.08
CA ASP A 73 -22.81 8.92 -3.78
C ASP A 73 -21.71 9.03 -2.71
N ALA A 74 -21.11 10.22 -2.59
CA ALA A 74 -19.98 10.44 -1.68
C ALA A 74 -20.32 10.13 -0.20
N ALA A 75 -21.50 10.55 0.27
CA ALA A 75 -21.89 10.36 1.66
C ALA A 75 -22.08 8.87 1.99
N ARG A 76 -22.68 8.11 1.08
CA ARG A 76 -22.85 6.67 1.23
C ARG A 76 -21.52 5.93 1.10
N ARG A 77 -20.63 6.34 0.19
CA ARG A 77 -19.27 5.78 0.13
C ARG A 77 -18.53 5.97 1.45
N ASP A 78 -18.54 7.18 2.01
CA ASP A 78 -17.88 7.48 3.27
C ASP A 78 -18.42 6.60 4.40
N ALA A 79 -19.74 6.47 4.53
CA ALA A 79 -20.35 5.61 5.54
C ALA A 79 -19.92 4.13 5.40
N VAL A 80 -19.88 3.61 4.17
CA VAL A 80 -19.43 2.24 3.89
C VAL A 80 -17.95 2.06 4.20
N ALA A 81 -17.10 3.02 3.83
CA ALA A 81 -15.67 2.96 4.14
C ALA A 81 -15.43 2.98 5.66
N GLN A 82 -16.17 3.82 6.40
CA GLN A 82 -16.12 3.87 7.85
C GLN A 82 -16.47 2.52 8.49
N GLU A 83 -17.54 1.88 8.02
CA GLU A 83 -17.94 0.55 8.50
C GLU A 83 -16.91 -0.52 8.14
N PHE A 84 -16.44 -0.51 6.89
CA PHE A 84 -15.45 -1.46 6.40
C PHE A 84 -14.12 -1.40 7.16
N ARG A 85 -13.71 -0.22 7.66
CA ARG A 85 -12.50 -0.08 8.50
C ARG A 85 -12.52 -0.95 9.76
N ASN A 86 -13.69 -1.32 10.26
CA ASN A 86 -13.83 -2.22 11.41
C ASN A 86 -13.55 -3.69 11.04
N ASN A 87 -13.42 -4.02 9.75
CA ASN A 87 -13.05 -5.35 9.27
C ASN A 87 -11.53 -5.52 9.18
N GLY A 88 -10.90 -5.77 10.34
CA GLY A 88 -9.46 -5.63 10.56
C GLY A 88 -8.53 -6.20 9.47
N VAL A 89 -8.68 -7.49 9.11
CA VAL A 89 -7.75 -8.13 8.14
C VAL A 89 -8.00 -7.66 6.71
N ALA A 90 -9.26 -7.54 6.29
CA ALA A 90 -9.61 -7.13 4.93
C ALA A 90 -9.23 -5.66 4.70
N ALA A 91 -9.54 -4.78 5.66
CA ALA A 91 -9.18 -3.38 5.63
C ALA A 91 -7.66 -3.19 5.63
N ALA A 92 -6.93 -3.88 6.51
CA ALA A 92 -5.48 -3.81 6.54
C ALA A 92 -4.84 -4.27 5.21
N THR A 93 -5.40 -5.29 4.57
CA THR A 93 -4.90 -5.76 3.26
C THR A 93 -5.07 -4.71 2.17
N LEU A 94 -6.26 -4.11 2.04
CA LEU A 94 -6.50 -3.07 1.04
C LEU A 94 -5.64 -1.83 1.29
N VAL A 95 -5.60 -1.34 2.53
CA VAL A 95 -4.75 -0.20 2.92
C VAL A 95 -3.29 -0.47 2.58
N ARG A 96 -2.78 -1.67 2.92
CA ARG A 96 -1.39 -2.03 2.60
C ARG A 96 -1.11 -1.97 1.10
N VAL A 97 -1.96 -2.58 0.27
CA VAL A 97 -1.75 -2.59 -1.19
C VAL A 97 -1.79 -1.17 -1.75
N VAL A 98 -2.75 -0.36 -1.30
CA VAL A 98 -2.89 1.03 -1.74
C VAL A 98 -1.65 1.85 -1.39
N LEU A 99 -1.21 1.81 -0.13
CA LEU A 99 -0.03 2.56 0.31
C LEU A 99 1.25 2.09 -0.38
N GLN A 100 1.43 0.77 -0.54
CA GLN A 100 2.64 0.22 -1.17
C GLN A 100 2.82 0.70 -2.61
N CYS A 101 1.73 0.75 -3.38
CA CYS A 101 1.79 1.21 -4.76
C CYS A 101 1.83 2.74 -4.86
N TYR A 102 1.12 3.45 -3.99
CA TYR A 102 1.16 4.91 -3.96
C TYR A 102 2.57 5.45 -3.73
N TYR A 103 3.27 4.93 -2.71
CA TYR A 103 4.65 5.33 -2.40
C TYR A 103 5.71 4.65 -3.28
N ARG A 104 5.31 3.89 -4.31
CA ARG A 104 6.23 3.43 -5.36
C ARG A 104 6.26 4.40 -6.54
N ASP A 105 5.26 5.25 -6.70
CA ASP A 105 5.20 6.21 -7.80
C ASP A 105 6.25 7.30 -7.64
N ASP A 106 7.04 7.51 -8.69
CA ASP A 106 8.13 8.48 -8.71
C ASP A 106 7.65 9.92 -8.47
N ARG A 107 6.44 10.27 -8.89
CA ARG A 107 5.88 11.62 -8.65
C ARG A 107 5.63 11.84 -7.16
N VAL A 108 5.15 10.79 -6.47
CA VAL A 108 4.89 10.81 -5.03
C VAL A 108 6.20 10.87 -4.26
N LEU A 109 7.15 9.98 -4.56
CA LEU A 109 8.47 9.98 -3.90
C LEU A 109 9.23 11.29 -4.12
N GLY A 110 9.17 11.85 -5.32
CA GLY A 110 9.77 13.16 -5.64
C GLY A 110 9.18 14.30 -4.80
N SER A 111 7.87 14.28 -4.52
CA SER A 111 7.21 15.29 -3.68
C SER A 111 7.70 15.30 -2.23
N LEU A 112 8.19 14.16 -1.74
CA LEU A 112 8.74 14.01 -0.39
C LEU A 112 10.23 14.43 -0.30
N GLY A 113 10.80 14.94 -1.40
CA GLY A 113 12.23 15.27 -1.47
C GLY A 113 13.15 14.05 -1.48
N LEU A 114 12.62 12.86 -1.80
CA LEU A 114 13.42 11.63 -1.89
C LEU A 114 14.07 11.54 -3.27
N GLU A 115 15.36 11.19 -3.30
CA GLU A 115 16.08 10.92 -4.55
C GLU A 115 15.45 9.70 -5.24
N LEU A 116 14.94 9.88 -6.46
CA LEU A 116 14.36 8.82 -7.28
C LEU A 116 15.44 7.97 -7.89
N ARG A 117 15.68 6.79 -7.30
CA ARG A 117 16.73 5.90 -7.77
C ARG A 117 16.54 4.48 -7.28
N ALA A 118 17.12 3.56 -8.05
CA ALA A 118 17.19 2.17 -7.64
C ALA A 118 18.06 2.00 -6.37
N PRO A 119 17.72 1.04 -5.49
CA PRO A 119 18.54 0.67 -4.34
C PRO A 119 19.95 0.19 -4.73
N PHE A 120 20.15 -0.30 -5.95
CA PHE A 120 21.43 -0.79 -6.49
C PHE A 120 21.69 -0.15 -7.87
N PRO A 121 22.94 0.17 -8.25
CA PRO A 121 24.20 -0.12 -7.55
C PRO A 121 24.60 0.87 -6.46
N LYS A 122 24.20 2.14 -6.58
CA LYS A 122 24.78 3.21 -5.75
C LYS A 122 24.23 3.24 -4.30
N GLY A 123 23.05 2.66 -4.00
CA GLY A 123 22.42 2.68 -2.66
C GLY A 123 22.08 4.05 -2.04
N HIS A 124 21.29 4.08 -0.97
CA HIS A 124 21.12 5.30 -0.17
C HIS A 124 22.24 5.40 0.86
N VAL A 125 22.74 6.62 1.08
CA VAL A 125 23.71 6.88 2.16
C VAL A 125 22.95 6.80 3.48
N LEU A 126 23.35 5.90 4.36
CA LEU A 126 22.83 5.83 5.72
C LEU A 126 23.69 6.71 6.63
N PRO A 127 23.09 7.49 7.55
CA PRO A 127 23.85 8.18 8.57
C PRO A 127 24.59 7.15 9.44
N ASP A 128 25.78 7.51 9.91
CA ASP A 128 26.49 6.70 10.89
C ASP A 128 25.61 6.55 12.15
N GLY A 129 25.33 5.31 12.52
CA GLY A 129 24.55 5.00 13.72
C GLY A 129 25.34 5.21 15.00
N ASP A 130 24.63 5.29 16.13
CA ASP A 130 25.27 5.32 17.44
C ASP A 130 25.84 3.94 17.79
N TRP A 131 27.15 3.80 17.62
CA TRP A 131 27.89 2.58 17.90
C TRP A 131 27.98 2.22 19.39
N SER A 132 27.66 3.16 20.29
CA SER A 132 27.62 2.89 21.74
C SER A 132 26.48 1.93 22.12
N LEU A 133 25.43 1.84 21.29
CA LEU A 133 24.35 0.87 21.46
C LEU A 133 24.84 -0.59 21.44
N LEU A 134 26.02 -0.84 20.87
CA LEU A 134 26.63 -2.17 20.86
C LEU A 134 27.51 -2.46 22.09
N ASP A 135 27.73 -1.50 22.98
CA ASP A 135 28.62 -1.67 24.13
C ASP A 135 28.16 -2.80 25.09
N PRO A 136 26.85 -2.98 25.37
CA PRO A 136 26.38 -4.15 26.13
C PRO A 136 26.71 -5.49 25.44
N VAL A 137 26.70 -5.52 24.11
CA VAL A 137 27.06 -6.72 23.32
C VAL A 137 28.56 -6.98 23.37
N LYS A 138 29.39 -5.93 23.26
CA LYS A 138 30.84 -6.03 23.38
C LYS A 138 31.25 -6.51 24.78
N ALA A 139 30.62 -5.97 25.83
CA ALA A 139 30.88 -6.30 27.23
C ALA A 139 30.52 -7.75 27.60
N ARG A 140 29.54 -8.35 26.93
CA ARG A 140 29.10 -9.75 27.16
C ARG A 140 30.14 -10.82 26.81
N GLY A 141 31.30 -10.45 26.26
CA GLY A 141 32.45 -11.35 26.17
C GLY A 141 32.23 -12.59 25.30
N GLY A 142 31.92 -12.39 24.01
CA GLY A 142 32.21 -13.37 22.95
C GLY A 142 31.65 -14.80 23.07
N ALA A 143 30.69 -15.08 23.96
CA ALA A 143 30.15 -16.44 24.12
C ALA A 143 29.59 -17.03 22.81
N LEU A 144 29.11 -16.18 21.90
CA LEU A 144 28.59 -16.53 20.57
C LEU A 144 29.66 -16.61 19.47
N ARG A 145 30.91 -16.21 19.74
CA ARG A 145 32.02 -16.16 18.76
C ARG A 145 33.06 -17.27 18.97
N ARG A 146 32.80 -18.20 19.87
CA ARG A 146 33.63 -19.40 19.99
C ARG A 146 33.24 -20.35 18.87
N ALA A 147 34.17 -20.64 17.96
CA ALA A 147 34.06 -21.83 17.13
C ALA A 147 34.05 -23.06 18.06
N PRO A 148 33.32 -24.14 17.70
CA PRO A 148 33.31 -25.39 18.47
C PRO A 148 34.73 -25.95 18.69
#